data_AF-A0A533RY16-F1
#
_entry.id   AF-A0A533RY16-F1
#
_cell.length_a   1.000
_cell.length_b   1.000
_cell.length_c   1.000
_cell.angle_alpha   90.00
_cell.angle_beta   90.00
_cell.angle_gamma   90.00
#
_symmetry.space_group_name_H-M   'P 1'
#
loop_
_entity.id
_entity.type
_entity.pdbx_description
1 polymer ?
#
loop_
_entity_poly.entity_id
_entity_poly.type
_entity_poly.pdbx_seq_one_letter_code
_entity_poly.pdbx_strand_id
1 'polypeptide(L)' 'MNVDLDLVKNVLDKRGDDIEKGVAGTGYLAKTVIGVGTFLLDNEGNCDLLTAKQKVVFEKFLKPLLDHPCHTGTDR' A
#
# COMPACT_ATOMS: atom_id res chain seq x y z
N MET A 1 -0.18 -14.88 1.54
CA MET A 1 -0.59 -13.67 2.28
C MET A 1 -1.87 -13.18 1.62
N ASN A 2 -2.97 -12.98 2.34
CA ASN A 2 -4.21 -12.51 1.72
C ASN A 2 -4.21 -10.98 1.77
N VAL A 3 -4.15 -10.31 0.61
CA VAL A 3 -4.21 -8.85 0.52
C VAL A 3 -5.62 -8.45 0.13
N ASP A 4 -6.21 -7.54 0.89
CA ASP A 4 -7.52 -6.99 0.59
C ASP A 4 -7.40 -5.95 -0.52
N LEU A 5 -7.89 -6.29 -1.72
CA LEU A 5 -7.76 -5.46 -2.91
C LEU A 5 -8.60 -4.18 -2.83
N ASP A 6 -9.72 -4.22 -2.09
CA ASP A 6 -10.55 -3.03 -1.90
C ASP A 6 -9.83 -2.01 -1.01
N LEU A 7 -9.20 -2.49 0.07
CA LEU A 7 -8.34 -1.66 0.91
C LEU A 7 -7.14 -1.10 0.13
N VAL A 8 -6.47 -1.92 -0.69
CA VAL A 8 -5.36 -1.43 -1.54
C VAL A 8 -5.86 -0.33 -2.46
N LYS A 9 -6.96 -0.54 -3.17
CA LYS A 9 -7.54 0.47 -4.04
C LYS A 9 -7.88 1.75 -3.28
N ASN A 10 -8.51 1.65 -2.12
CA ASN A 10 -8.88 2.80 -1.29
C ASN A 10 -7.66 3.56 -0.77
N VAL A 11 -6.59 2.87 -0.37
CA VAL A 11 -5.33 3.50 0.05
C VAL A 11 -4.67 4.24 -1.12
N LEU A 12 -4.61 3.65 -2.31
CA LEU A 12 -4.02 4.30 -3.48
C LEU A 12 -4.82 5.51 -3.97
N ASP A 13 -6.14 5.45 -3.87
CA ASP A 13 -7.04 6.51 -4.35
C ASP A 13 -7.15 7.67 -3.35
N LYS A 14 -7.26 7.39 -2.04
CA LYS A 14 -7.61 8.39 -1.02
C LYS A 14 -6.49 8.74 -0.04
N ARG A 15 -5.43 7.94 0.02
CA ARG A 15 -4.35 8.08 1.01
C ARG A 15 -2.99 8.38 0.37
N GLY A 16 -2.98 9.06 -0.78
CA GLY A 16 -1.76 9.54 -1.43
C GLY A 16 -0.86 10.33 -0.48
N ASP A 17 -1.44 11.25 0.28
CA ASP A 17 -0.73 12.04 1.31
C ASP A 17 -0.10 11.19 2.42
N ASP A 18 -0.78 10.13 2.90
CA ASP A 18 -0.20 9.23 3.90
C ASP A 18 1.02 8.48 3.32
N ILE A 19 0.93 8.07 2.06
CA ILE A 19 2.03 7.41 1.34
C ILE A 19 3.21 8.38 1.22
N GLU A 20 2.96 9.62 0.79
CA GLU A 20 4.00 10.65 0.67
C GLU A 20 4.68 10.95 2.00
N LYS A 21 3.91 11.08 3.09
CA LYS A 21 4.44 11.23 4.45
C LYS A 21 5.25 10.01 4.89
N GLY A 22 4.77 8.81 4.58
CA GLY A 22 5.45 7.56 4.93
C GLY A 22 6.81 7.39 4.26
N VAL A 23 6.96 7.86 3.02
CA VAL A 23 8.22 7.76 2.28
C VAL A 23 9.15 8.95 2.48
N ALA A 24 8.66 10.07 3.03
CA ALA A 24 9.45 11.28 3.25
C ALA A 24 10.71 10.98 4.09
N GLY A 25 11.87 11.42 3.60
CA GLY A 25 13.15 11.20 4.28
C GLY A 25 13.72 9.77 4.21
N THR A 26 13.03 8.82 3.57
CA THR A 26 13.50 7.43 3.45
C THR A 26 14.28 7.14 2.16
N GLY A 27 14.28 8.09 1.22
CA GLY A 27 14.86 7.94 -0.12
C GLY A 27 13.98 7.18 -1.12
N TYR A 28 12.83 6.64 -0.67
CA TYR A 28 11.82 6.07 -1.56
C TYR A 28 10.90 7.17 -2.09
N LEU A 29 10.32 6.92 -3.28
CA LEU A 29 9.35 7.82 -3.90
C LEU A 29 7.94 7.27 -3.69
N ALA A 30 6.96 8.16 -3.47
CA ALA A 30 5.57 7.76 -3.30
C ALA A 30 5.04 6.99 -4.51
N LYS A 31 5.46 7.40 -5.72
CA LYS A 31 5.16 6.69 -6.97
C LYS A 31 5.62 5.22 -6.98
N THR A 32 6.69 4.89 -6.24
CA THR A 32 7.18 3.51 -6.11
C THR A 32 6.22 2.68 -5.26
N VAL A 33 5.74 3.23 -4.14
CA VAL A 33 4.75 2.57 -3.29
C VAL A 33 3.43 2.40 -4.04
N ILE A 34 2.99 3.46 -4.74
CA ILE A 34 1.77 3.43 -5.56
C ILE A 34 1.89 2.37 -6.65
N GLY A 35 3.02 2.33 -7.38
CA GLY A 35 3.26 1.32 -8.40
C GLY A 35 3.24 -0.12 -7.87
N VAL A 36 3.73 -0.36 -6.65
CA VAL A 36 3.62 -1.68 -6.00
C VAL A 36 2.16 -2.02 -5.68
N GLY A 37 1.38 -1.06 -5.19
CA GLY A 37 -0.05 -1.27 -4.95
C GLY A 37 -0.83 -1.52 -6.24
N THR A 38 -0.57 -0.75 -7.30
CA THR A 38 -1.21 -0.96 -8.62
C THR A 38 -0.84 -2.33 -9.19
N PHE A 39 0.41 -2.75 -9.07
CA PHE A 39 0.83 -4.08 -9.49
C PHE A 39 0.07 -5.19 -8.73
N LEU A 40 -0.14 -5.02 -7.43
CA LEU A 40 -0.96 -5.97 -6.66
C LEU A 40 -2.40 -6.00 -7.16
N LEU A 41 -3.02 -4.85 -7.47
CA LEU A 41 -4.37 -4.82 -8.03
C LEU A 41 -4.47 -5.55 -9.38
N ASP A 42 -3.50 -5.32 -10.26
CA ASP A 42 -3.42 -5.95 -11.58
C ASP A 42 -3.20 -7.47 -11.51
N ASN A 43 -2.60 -7.94 -10.42
CA ASN A 43 -2.25 -9.35 -10.19
C ASN A 43 -3.11 -10.00 -9.10
N GLU A 44 -4.33 -9.53 -8.88
CA GLU A 44 -5.31 -10.11 -7.95
C GLU A 44 -4.77 -10.28 -6.51
N GLY A 45 -3.88 -9.39 -6.08
CA GLY A 45 -3.30 -9.37 -4.73
C GLY A 45 -2.16 -10.36 -4.54
N ASN A 46 -1.65 -10.96 -5.62
CA ASN A 46 -0.61 -11.99 -5.54
C ASN A 46 0.75 -11.39 -5.17
N CYS A 47 1.06 -11.44 -3.87
CA CYS A 47 2.33 -10.96 -3.32
C CYS A 47 3.53 -11.81 -3.74
N ASP A 48 3.33 -13.05 -4.19
CA ASP A 48 4.44 -13.92 -4.61
C ASP A 48 5.06 -13.46 -5.94
N LEU A 49 4.31 -12.68 -6.73
CA LEU A 49 4.81 -12.05 -7.95
C LEU A 49 5.64 -10.79 -7.70
N LEU A 50 5.63 -10.25 -6.48
CA LEU A 50 6.48 -9.13 -6.11
C LEU A 50 7.95 -9.56 -6.04
N THR A 51 8.83 -8.76 -6.65
CA THR A 51 10.27 -8.92 -6.45
C THR A 51 10.67 -8.65 -5.00
N ALA A 52 11.84 -9.13 -4.57
CA ALA A 52 12.34 -8.92 -3.21
C ALA A 52 12.37 -7.42 -2.80
N LYS A 53 12.71 -6.52 -3.73
CA LYS A 53 12.70 -5.07 -3.47
C LYS A 53 11.27 -4.53 -3.31
N GLN A 54 10.33 -4.99 -4.13
CA GLN A 54 8.93 -4.58 -4.02
C GLN A 54 8.28 -5.11 -2.74
N LYS A 55 8.63 -6.33 -2.31
CA LYS A 55 8.19 -6.88 -1.01
C LYS A 55 8.61 -5.99 0.15
N VAL A 56 9.86 -5.51 0.16
CA VAL A 56 10.32 -4.55 1.19
C VAL A 56 9.51 -3.25 1.18
N VAL A 57 9.19 -2.71 -0.01
CA VAL A 57 8.36 -1.50 -0.14
C VAL A 57 6.93 -1.77 0.35
N PHE A 58 6.36 -2.91 -0.03
CA PHE A 58 5.05 -3.35 0.42
C PHE A 58 5.01 -3.44 1.95
N GLU A 59 5.95 -4.17 2.56
CA GLU A 59 5.95 -4.40 4.01
C GLU A 59 6.24 -3.13 4.83
N LYS A 60 7.09 -2.22 4.33
CA LYS A 60 7.44 -0.99 5.05
C LYS A 60 6.39 0.11 4.93
N PHE A 61 5.77 0.26 3.77
CA PHE A 61 4.96 1.44 3.47
C PHE A 61 3.49 1.11 3.19
N LEU A 62 3.22 0.07 2.41
CA LEU A 62 1.84 -0.24 2.02
C LEU A 62 1.11 -1.03 3.11
N LYS A 63 1.74 -2.07 3.65
CA LYS A 63 1.17 -2.93 4.69
C LYS A 63 0.70 -2.16 5.93
N PRO A 64 1.46 -1.21 6.51
CA PRO A 64 0.98 -0.43 7.64
C PRO A 64 -0.28 0.39 7.33
N LEU A 65 -0.45 0.84 6.09
CA LEU A 65 -1.64 1.58 5.64
C LEU A 65 -2.84 0.66 5.41
N LEU A 66 -2.61 -0.63 5.16
CA LEU A 66 -3.63 -1.67 5.02
C LEU A 66 -4.05 -2.26 6.37
N ASP A 67 -3.11 -2.47 7.30
CA ASP A 67 -3.37 -2.96 8.66
C ASP A 67 -4.04 -1.88 9.54
N HIS A 68 -3.72 -0.60 9.29
CA HIS A 68 -4.40 0.54 9.87
C HIS A 68 -5.15 1.32 8.79
N PRO A 69 -6.29 0.78 8.29
CA PRO A 69 -7.18 1.60 7.50
C PRO A 69 -7.59 2.76 8.40
N CYS A 70 -7.38 4.00 7.93
CA CYS A 70 -7.85 5.19 8.62
C CYS A 70 -9.27 4.92 9.14
N HIS A 71 -9.49 5.04 10.46
CA HIS A 71 -10.82 4.92 11.07
C HIS A 71 -11.71 6.05 10.52
N THR A 72 -12.21 5.91 9.31
CA THR A 72 -13.40 6.63 8.87
C THR A 72 -14.56 5.91 9.53
N GLY A 73 -15.11 6.54 10.57
CA GLY A 73 -16.09 6.00 11.51
C GLY A 73 -17.01 4.90 10.96
N THR A 74 -16.92 3.73 11.57
CA THR A 74 -18.11 2.94 11.91
C THR A 74 -18.13 2.86 13.42
N ASP A 75 -18.48 4.00 14.04
CA ASP A 75 -19.15 3.95 15.33
C ASP A 75 -20.51 3.29 15.09
N ARG A 76 -20.84 2.37 15.98
CA ARG A 76 -21.84 1.33 15.83
C ARG A 76 -23.17 1.75 16.44
#